data_AF-A0A458JW35-F1
#
_entry.id   AF-A0A458JW35-F1
#
_cell.length_a   1.000
_cell.length_b   1.000
_cell.length_c   1.000
_cell.angle_alpha   90.00
_cell.angle_beta   90.00
_cell.angle_gamma   90.00
#
_symmetry.space_group_name_H-M   'P 1'
#
loop_
_entity.id
_entity.type
_entity.pdbx_description
1 polymer ?
#
loop_
_entity_poly.entity_id
_entity_poly.type
_entity_poly.pdbx_seq_one_letter_code
_entity_poly.pdbx_strand_id
1 'polypeptide(L)'
;AVNTLYVSENLVTEIESMHAFPKLQKLELGWNALTNVVMDQVTAEKSPLLRTMNVRGNNLIKINIQDQPKLWTFECDTGSSSELTEVTLKNLPILIAVGNGSSAYQDDIVFSSTPGLSKVILENLPSTSSEVKLDHCAIEELVINNLPKVSVVIISYNKITTLEGLENLSAVSKIDAYENLVTEIENLHAFPKLQTLTVDNNHISVLPTSLKTENPVLTTLSAMNQTITLKQKVIVSDLVLDNEVKNFGQITTAKSISNKGTYQNNQIKWLFEDIKSVNAVDYQFSEPVQEATIQGTFSGKVTQPIKASKVPVISADAEMNYPKNETVSEAAFFKDISASVTDDATLTSDFESVVDFAKAGTYEVTLNAVNEDGVKAASVTVLVHIAKSPAPVITADKEITYTKNAEVSITEYLAAIHAKTNDGSPIESDFATAV
;
A
#
# COMPACT_ATOMS: atom_id res chain seq x y z
N ALA A 1 -48.04 18.04 -31.53
CA ALA A 1 -46.74 17.52 -31.07
C ALA A 1 -46.45 18.14 -29.72
N VAL A 2 -46.16 17.32 -28.70
CA VAL A 2 -45.94 17.78 -27.34
C VAL A 2 -44.51 18.33 -27.24
N ASN A 3 -44.38 19.64 -26.96
CA ASN A 3 -43.08 20.28 -26.75
C ASN A 3 -42.76 20.44 -25.25
N THR A 4 -43.79 20.43 -24.41
CA THR A 4 -43.67 20.49 -22.95
C THR A 4 -44.56 19.42 -22.36
N LEU A 5 -44.03 18.62 -21.45
CA LEU A 5 -44.77 17.58 -20.75
C LEU A 5 -44.71 17.86 -19.24
N TYR A 6 -45.88 18.05 -18.65
CA TYR A 6 -46.08 18.25 -17.21
C TYR A 6 -46.63 16.95 -16.61
N VAL A 7 -45.80 16.28 -15.80
CA VAL A 7 -46.16 15.03 -15.10
C VAL A 7 -45.76 15.10 -13.62
N SER A 8 -45.62 16.32 -13.08
CA SER A 8 -45.34 16.51 -11.66
C SER A 8 -46.48 15.99 -10.79
N GLU A 9 -46.20 15.63 -9.53
CA GLU A 9 -47.20 15.18 -8.54
C GLU A 9 -47.96 13.91 -8.98
N ASN A 10 -47.23 12.92 -9.49
CA ASN A 10 -47.75 11.62 -9.93
C ASN A 10 -46.98 10.47 -9.24
N LEU A 11 -47.15 9.24 -9.74
CA LEU A 11 -46.45 8.03 -9.27
C LEU A 11 -45.49 7.50 -10.34
N VAL A 12 -44.90 8.39 -11.15
CA VAL A 12 -43.95 7.97 -12.20
C VAL A 12 -42.71 7.38 -11.56
N THR A 13 -42.36 6.16 -11.97
CA THR A 13 -41.18 5.42 -11.48
C THR A 13 -40.06 5.33 -12.52
N GLU A 14 -40.35 5.56 -13.80
CA GLU A 14 -39.39 5.48 -14.90
C GLU A 14 -39.72 6.48 -16.02
N ILE A 15 -38.71 6.79 -16.83
CA ILE A 15 -38.81 7.78 -17.92
C ILE A 15 -38.65 7.17 -19.33
N GLU A 16 -38.57 5.84 -19.44
CA GLU A 16 -38.27 5.15 -20.71
C GLU A 16 -39.31 5.42 -21.80
N SER A 17 -40.58 5.59 -21.42
CA SER A 17 -41.69 5.86 -22.33
C SER A 17 -41.70 7.28 -22.93
N MET A 18 -40.78 8.16 -22.53
CA MET A 18 -40.70 9.54 -23.04
C MET A 18 -40.44 9.65 -24.55
N HIS A 19 -39.91 8.60 -25.18
CA HIS A 19 -39.67 8.53 -26.62
C HIS A 19 -40.93 8.74 -27.48
N ALA A 20 -42.12 8.59 -26.89
CA ALA A 20 -43.39 8.94 -27.51
C ALA A 20 -43.48 10.44 -27.89
N PHE A 21 -42.60 11.29 -27.36
CA PHE A 21 -42.59 12.74 -27.56
C PHE A 21 -41.26 13.23 -28.19
N PRO A 22 -40.96 12.92 -29.47
CA PRO A 22 -39.67 13.24 -30.10
C PRO A 22 -39.40 14.74 -30.27
N LYS A 23 -40.41 15.59 -30.07
CA LYS A 23 -40.29 17.07 -30.10
C LYS A 23 -40.21 17.71 -28.71
N LEU A 24 -40.15 16.91 -27.65
CA LEU A 24 -40.13 17.38 -26.28
C LEU A 24 -38.89 18.24 -26.04
N GLN A 25 -39.11 19.42 -25.48
CA GLN A 25 -38.09 20.38 -25.09
C GLN A 25 -38.06 20.60 -23.58
N LYS A 26 -39.21 20.44 -22.91
CA LYS A 26 -39.32 20.68 -21.47
C LYS A 26 -40.06 19.53 -20.81
N LEU A 27 -39.45 18.98 -19.76
CA LEU A 27 -40.00 17.89 -18.97
C LEU A 27 -40.05 18.27 -17.49
N GLU A 28 -41.25 18.22 -16.92
CA GLU A 28 -41.51 18.49 -15.51
C GLU A 28 -42.01 17.20 -14.85
N LEU A 29 -41.14 16.59 -14.04
CA LEU A 29 -41.32 15.32 -13.32
C LEU A 29 -41.17 15.51 -11.81
N GLY A 30 -41.42 16.73 -11.32
CA GLY A 30 -41.29 17.05 -9.90
C GLY A 30 -42.25 16.21 -9.04
N TRP A 31 -41.88 15.87 -7.81
CA TRP A 31 -42.74 15.16 -6.85
C TRP A 31 -43.32 13.86 -7.42
N ASN A 32 -42.45 12.93 -7.79
CA ASN A 32 -42.79 11.60 -8.30
C ASN A 32 -42.08 10.51 -7.47
N ALA A 33 -42.04 9.27 -7.98
CA ALA A 33 -41.40 8.12 -7.34
C ALA A 33 -40.17 7.63 -8.12
N LEU A 34 -39.49 8.52 -8.87
CA LEU A 34 -38.28 8.16 -9.59
C LEU A 34 -37.17 7.83 -8.60
N THR A 35 -36.50 6.71 -8.84
CA THR A 35 -35.27 6.33 -8.15
C THR A 35 -34.05 6.51 -9.03
N ASN A 36 -34.22 6.61 -10.35
CA ASN A 36 -33.13 6.76 -11.29
C ASN A 36 -33.52 7.70 -12.41
N VAL A 37 -32.58 8.53 -12.83
CA VAL A 37 -32.67 9.26 -14.10
C VAL A 37 -31.53 8.78 -14.98
N VAL A 38 -31.85 7.97 -15.99
CA VAL A 38 -30.88 7.45 -16.94
C VAL A 38 -31.24 7.94 -18.34
N MET A 39 -30.32 8.69 -18.93
CA MET A 39 -30.32 9.15 -20.30
C MET A 39 -28.97 8.81 -20.94
N ASP A 40 -28.82 7.58 -21.39
CA ASP A 40 -27.68 7.14 -22.20
C ASP A 40 -27.82 7.54 -23.68
N GLN A 41 -26.84 7.18 -24.51
CA GLN A 41 -26.86 7.44 -25.96
C GLN A 41 -28.18 6.99 -26.63
N VAL A 42 -28.69 5.80 -26.27
CA VAL A 42 -29.88 5.20 -26.89
C VAL A 42 -31.15 5.96 -26.53
N THR A 43 -31.25 6.43 -25.28
CA THR A 43 -32.40 7.21 -24.80
C THR A 43 -32.29 8.69 -25.19
N ALA A 44 -31.08 9.22 -25.35
CA ALA A 44 -30.83 10.57 -25.82
C ALA A 44 -31.27 10.80 -27.28
N GLU A 45 -31.00 9.84 -28.16
CA GLU A 45 -31.48 9.87 -29.55
C GLU A 45 -33.00 9.97 -29.66
N LYS A 46 -33.74 9.49 -28.66
CA LYS A 46 -35.20 9.51 -28.62
C LYS A 46 -35.78 10.84 -28.12
N SER A 47 -34.99 11.64 -27.41
CA SER A 47 -35.39 12.97 -26.90
C SER A 47 -34.38 14.08 -27.26
N PRO A 48 -33.96 14.22 -28.54
CA PRO A 48 -32.80 15.02 -28.93
C PRO A 48 -33.03 16.55 -28.81
N LEU A 49 -34.26 16.95 -28.53
CA LEU A 49 -34.66 18.35 -28.38
C LEU A 49 -34.81 18.79 -26.93
N LEU A 50 -34.61 17.89 -25.96
CA LEU A 50 -34.79 18.18 -24.55
C LEU A 50 -33.82 19.29 -24.11
N ARG A 51 -34.37 20.35 -23.50
CA ARG A 51 -33.66 21.53 -23.04
C ARG A 51 -33.63 21.66 -21.53
N THR A 52 -34.74 21.32 -20.90
CA THR A 52 -34.90 21.47 -19.45
C THR A 52 -35.57 20.24 -18.88
N MET A 53 -35.03 19.73 -17.79
CA MET A 53 -35.63 18.63 -17.04
C MET A 53 -35.67 19.01 -15.56
N ASN A 54 -36.83 18.83 -14.93
CA ASN A 54 -37.00 19.01 -13.50
C ASN A 54 -37.51 17.71 -12.89
N VAL A 55 -36.74 17.15 -11.97
CA VAL A 55 -37.02 15.91 -11.22
C VAL A 55 -36.94 16.14 -9.71
N ARG A 56 -37.17 17.38 -9.25
CA ARG A 56 -37.26 17.71 -7.82
C ARG A 56 -38.27 16.81 -7.09
N GLY A 57 -38.11 16.62 -5.77
CA GLY A 57 -39.05 15.83 -4.97
C GLY A 57 -39.15 14.34 -5.36
N ASN A 58 -38.09 13.76 -5.94
CA ASN A 58 -37.98 12.32 -6.21
C ASN A 58 -36.96 11.68 -5.25
N ASN A 59 -36.96 10.34 -5.16
CA ASN A 59 -36.06 9.58 -4.29
C ASN A 59 -34.87 9.03 -5.08
N LEU A 60 -34.14 9.93 -5.75
CA LEU A 60 -33.08 9.55 -6.68
C LEU A 60 -31.92 8.86 -5.96
N ILE A 61 -31.52 7.72 -6.52
CA ILE A 61 -30.32 6.94 -6.16
C ILE A 61 -29.21 7.18 -7.16
N LYS A 62 -29.56 7.39 -8.44
CA LYS A 62 -28.61 7.60 -9.53
C LYS A 62 -29.11 8.62 -10.54
N ILE A 63 -28.21 9.50 -10.95
CA ILE A 63 -28.36 10.39 -12.09
C ILE A 63 -27.28 10.01 -13.11
N ASN A 64 -27.68 9.67 -14.32
CA ASN A 64 -26.78 9.36 -15.41
C ASN A 64 -27.32 10.00 -16.69
N ILE A 65 -26.78 11.15 -17.08
CA ILE A 65 -27.25 11.90 -18.25
C ILE A 65 -26.08 12.11 -19.19
N GLN A 66 -26.20 11.55 -20.39
CA GLN A 66 -25.17 11.53 -21.40
C GLN A 66 -25.76 11.95 -22.75
N ASP A 67 -24.91 12.54 -23.59
CA ASP A 67 -25.18 12.78 -25.01
C ASP A 67 -26.47 13.58 -25.29
N GLN A 68 -26.81 14.53 -24.41
CA GLN A 68 -27.93 15.45 -24.61
C GLN A 68 -27.45 16.78 -25.21
N PRO A 69 -27.45 16.94 -26.55
CA PRO A 69 -26.84 18.10 -27.19
C PRO A 69 -27.56 19.42 -26.90
N LYS A 70 -28.80 19.36 -26.43
CA LYS A 70 -29.64 20.53 -26.17
C LYS A 70 -30.02 20.72 -24.71
N LEU A 71 -29.61 19.81 -23.81
CA LEU A 71 -29.94 19.94 -22.40
C LEU A 71 -29.12 21.10 -21.82
N TRP A 72 -29.85 22.12 -21.38
CA TRP A 72 -29.31 23.37 -20.88
C TRP A 72 -29.41 23.44 -19.35
N THR A 73 -30.50 22.90 -18.79
CA THR A 73 -30.72 22.84 -17.34
C THR A 73 -31.26 21.49 -16.89
N PHE A 74 -30.78 21.02 -15.73
CA PHE A 74 -31.30 19.86 -15.02
C PHE A 74 -31.50 20.19 -13.55
N GLU A 75 -32.75 20.12 -13.08
CA GLU A 75 -33.11 20.46 -11.72
C GLU A 75 -33.47 19.18 -10.96
N CYS A 76 -32.83 18.94 -9.83
CA CYS A 76 -33.13 17.83 -8.95
C CYS A 76 -33.15 18.32 -7.51
N ASP A 77 -33.58 17.48 -6.56
CA ASP A 77 -33.33 17.72 -5.15
C ASP A 77 -32.41 16.62 -4.67
N THR A 78 -31.30 17.01 -4.05
CA THR A 78 -30.35 16.07 -3.43
C THR A 78 -30.16 16.38 -1.94
N GLY A 79 -30.73 17.48 -1.46
CA GLY A 79 -30.55 18.01 -0.10
C GLY A 79 -31.15 17.09 0.96
N SER A 80 -30.25 16.48 1.74
CA SER A 80 -30.48 15.51 2.83
C SER A 80 -30.89 14.08 2.44
N SER A 81 -31.01 13.74 1.15
CA SER A 81 -31.25 12.34 0.76
C SER A 81 -29.95 11.55 0.85
N SER A 82 -29.91 10.54 1.72
CA SER A 82 -28.84 9.53 1.77
C SER A 82 -28.82 8.61 0.55
N GLU A 83 -29.84 8.69 -0.30
CA GLU A 83 -30.06 7.68 -1.34
C GLU A 83 -29.26 7.96 -2.62
N LEU A 84 -29.01 9.22 -2.98
CA LEU A 84 -28.26 9.55 -4.20
C LEU A 84 -26.79 9.21 -4.01
N THR A 85 -26.33 8.19 -4.71
CA THR A 85 -24.96 7.64 -4.59
C THR A 85 -24.07 7.97 -5.78
N GLU A 86 -24.67 8.18 -6.95
CA GLU A 86 -23.93 8.36 -8.20
C GLU A 86 -24.53 9.47 -9.07
N VAL A 87 -23.65 10.37 -9.55
CA VAL A 87 -23.96 11.36 -10.59
C VAL A 87 -22.97 11.21 -11.74
N THR A 88 -23.49 10.99 -12.94
CA THR A 88 -22.72 10.99 -14.19
C THR A 88 -23.34 11.98 -15.17
N LEU A 89 -22.56 12.96 -15.60
CA LEU A 89 -22.92 13.95 -16.61
C LEU A 89 -21.85 13.95 -17.70
N LYS A 90 -22.19 13.51 -18.92
CA LYS A 90 -21.23 13.42 -20.03
C LYS A 90 -21.75 14.03 -21.31
N ASN A 91 -20.89 14.71 -22.05
CA ASN A 91 -21.18 15.21 -23.41
C ASN A 91 -22.45 16.09 -23.45
N LEU A 92 -22.52 17.07 -22.54
CA LEU A 92 -23.63 18.02 -22.44
C LEU A 92 -23.14 19.43 -22.84
N PRO A 93 -23.01 19.71 -24.15
CA PRO A 93 -22.22 20.85 -24.66
C PRO A 93 -22.77 22.22 -24.27
N ILE A 94 -24.07 22.31 -23.99
CA ILE A 94 -24.73 23.57 -23.63
C ILE A 94 -25.27 23.59 -22.20
N LEU A 95 -24.96 22.57 -21.39
CA LEU A 95 -25.37 22.54 -19.99
C LEU A 95 -24.72 23.71 -19.24
N ILE A 96 -25.52 24.47 -18.51
CA ILE A 96 -25.02 25.54 -17.63
C ILE A 96 -25.25 25.22 -16.17
N ALA A 97 -26.35 24.55 -15.81
CA ALA A 97 -26.79 24.44 -14.43
C ALA A 97 -27.37 23.06 -14.10
N VAL A 98 -26.91 22.51 -12.98
CA VAL A 98 -27.36 21.22 -12.42
C VAL A 98 -27.30 21.30 -10.89
N GLY A 99 -28.36 20.95 -10.16
CA GLY A 99 -28.21 20.81 -8.70
C GLY A 99 -29.48 20.75 -7.87
N ASN A 100 -29.29 20.80 -6.54
CA ASN A 100 -30.33 20.73 -5.50
C ASN A 100 -30.91 22.10 -5.10
N GLY A 101 -32.25 22.24 -5.09
CA GLY A 101 -32.91 23.41 -4.50
C GLY A 101 -32.96 24.70 -5.35
N SER A 102 -33.64 25.71 -4.80
CA SER A 102 -34.36 26.77 -5.54
C SER A 102 -33.48 27.86 -6.16
N SER A 103 -33.63 28.08 -7.48
CA SER A 103 -33.50 29.37 -8.21
C SER A 103 -32.25 30.26 -8.05
N ALA A 104 -31.19 29.87 -7.34
CA ALA A 104 -30.07 30.78 -7.02
C ALA A 104 -28.74 30.53 -7.77
N TYR A 105 -28.63 29.46 -8.56
CA TYR A 105 -27.37 29.12 -9.24
C TYR A 105 -27.53 29.21 -10.75
N GLN A 106 -27.46 30.44 -11.27
CA GLN A 106 -27.28 30.65 -12.71
C GLN A 106 -25.83 30.24 -13.03
N ASP A 107 -25.66 29.04 -13.60
CA ASP A 107 -24.42 28.51 -14.22
C ASP A 107 -23.47 27.60 -13.41
N ASP A 108 -23.92 27.02 -12.28
CA ASP A 108 -23.11 26.09 -11.45
C ASP A 108 -23.57 24.61 -11.54
N ILE A 109 -22.66 23.69 -11.21
CA ILE A 109 -22.99 22.29 -10.87
C ILE A 109 -22.91 22.15 -9.35
N VAL A 110 -24.05 21.91 -8.69
CA VAL A 110 -24.17 21.95 -7.22
C VAL A 110 -24.83 20.68 -6.69
N PHE A 111 -24.03 19.84 -6.03
CA PHE A 111 -24.49 18.68 -5.27
C PHE A 111 -24.05 18.75 -3.80
N SER A 112 -23.72 19.94 -3.30
CA SER A 112 -23.34 20.15 -1.91
C SER A 112 -24.37 19.56 -0.93
N SER A 113 -23.89 19.04 0.19
CA SER A 113 -24.73 18.44 1.24
C SER A 113 -25.59 17.28 0.74
N THR A 114 -24.97 16.38 -0.04
CA THR A 114 -25.56 15.11 -0.49
C THR A 114 -24.81 13.94 0.15
N PRO A 115 -25.19 13.51 1.38
CA PRO A 115 -24.34 12.62 2.19
C PRO A 115 -24.13 11.22 1.60
N GLY A 116 -25.05 10.76 0.73
CA GLY A 116 -24.92 9.46 0.04
C GLY A 116 -23.99 9.48 -1.16
N LEU A 117 -23.66 10.67 -1.70
CA LEU A 117 -23.02 10.80 -3.00
C LEU A 117 -21.55 10.40 -2.89
N SER A 118 -21.22 9.24 -3.42
CA SER A 118 -19.88 8.64 -3.35
C SER A 118 -19.13 8.68 -4.69
N LYS A 119 -19.85 8.84 -5.80
CA LYS A 119 -19.28 8.84 -7.15
C LYS A 119 -19.81 9.99 -7.99
N VAL A 120 -18.91 10.79 -8.55
CA VAL A 120 -19.24 11.89 -9.45
C VAL A 120 -18.35 11.84 -10.69
N ILE A 121 -18.97 11.83 -11.87
CA ILE A 121 -18.28 11.92 -13.17
C ILE A 121 -18.87 13.08 -13.96
N LEU A 122 -18.03 14.08 -14.26
CA LEU A 122 -18.36 15.26 -15.06
C LEU A 122 -17.41 15.34 -16.25
N GLU A 123 -17.90 15.08 -17.46
CA GLU A 123 -17.03 15.05 -18.65
C GLU A 123 -17.63 15.83 -19.82
N ASN A 124 -16.80 16.63 -20.48
CA ASN A 124 -17.17 17.36 -21.69
C ASN A 124 -18.41 18.27 -21.47
N LEU A 125 -18.30 19.18 -20.50
CA LEU A 125 -19.32 20.19 -20.17
C LEU A 125 -18.77 21.61 -20.46
N PRO A 126 -18.52 21.98 -21.74
CA PRO A 126 -17.80 23.20 -22.12
C PRO A 126 -18.53 24.51 -21.84
N SER A 127 -19.84 24.48 -21.58
CA SER A 127 -20.63 25.67 -21.32
C SER A 127 -20.76 26.03 -19.84
N THR A 128 -20.51 25.10 -18.91
CA THR A 128 -20.58 25.31 -17.45
C THR A 128 -19.56 26.36 -17.01
N SER A 129 -20.01 27.55 -16.58
CA SER A 129 -19.15 28.74 -16.55
C SER A 129 -18.74 29.29 -15.19
N SER A 130 -19.23 28.73 -14.08
CA SER A 130 -19.03 29.36 -12.77
C SER A 130 -18.31 28.40 -11.81
N GLU A 131 -19.03 27.51 -11.15
CA GLU A 131 -18.47 26.71 -10.05
C GLU A 131 -18.97 25.25 -10.09
N VAL A 132 -18.12 24.34 -9.61
CA VAL A 132 -18.49 22.97 -9.26
C VAL A 132 -18.44 22.82 -7.75
N LYS A 133 -19.59 22.58 -7.12
CA LYS A 133 -19.75 22.48 -5.66
C LYS A 133 -20.24 21.08 -5.28
N LEU A 134 -19.38 20.33 -4.63
CA LEU A 134 -19.56 18.93 -4.27
C LEU A 134 -19.17 18.70 -2.79
N ASP A 135 -19.27 19.74 -1.95
CA ASP A 135 -18.87 19.68 -0.55
C ASP A 135 -19.89 18.96 0.35
N HIS A 136 -19.43 18.44 1.50
CA HIS A 136 -20.28 17.72 2.47
C HIS A 136 -21.02 16.54 1.84
N CYS A 137 -20.31 15.72 1.07
CA CYS A 137 -20.82 14.49 0.48
C CYS A 137 -20.06 13.29 1.07
N ALA A 138 -19.98 12.17 0.33
CA ALA A 138 -19.18 11.01 0.68
C ALA A 138 -18.29 10.57 -0.49
N ILE A 139 -17.85 11.53 -1.32
CA ILE A 139 -17.20 11.26 -2.60
C ILE A 139 -15.86 10.56 -2.38
N GLU A 140 -15.73 9.39 -2.99
CA GLU A 140 -14.52 8.56 -3.04
C GLU A 140 -13.98 8.50 -4.47
N GLU A 141 -14.86 8.50 -5.48
CA GLU A 141 -14.51 8.50 -6.90
C GLU A 141 -14.96 9.82 -7.55
N LEU A 142 -14.01 10.65 -7.96
CA LEU A 142 -14.25 11.93 -8.62
C LEU A 142 -13.52 12.00 -9.96
N VAL A 143 -14.26 12.25 -11.03
CA VAL A 143 -13.71 12.57 -12.35
C VAL A 143 -14.32 13.88 -12.82
N ILE A 144 -13.48 14.88 -13.11
CA ILE A 144 -13.89 16.13 -13.73
C ILE A 144 -12.94 16.42 -14.89
N ASN A 145 -13.42 16.23 -16.12
CA ASN A 145 -12.61 16.38 -17.32
C ASN A 145 -13.27 17.30 -18.34
N ASN A 146 -12.49 18.23 -18.90
CA ASN A 146 -12.92 19.12 -19.98
C ASN A 146 -14.13 19.99 -19.59
N LEU A 147 -13.96 20.76 -18.50
CA LEU A 147 -14.84 21.84 -18.06
C LEU A 147 -14.09 23.20 -18.17
N PRO A 148 -13.78 23.67 -19.40
CA PRO A 148 -12.84 24.76 -19.67
C PRO A 148 -13.22 26.14 -19.11
N LYS A 149 -14.46 26.34 -18.65
CA LYS A 149 -14.90 27.62 -18.07
C LYS A 149 -15.06 27.59 -16.55
N VAL A 150 -15.00 26.41 -15.91
CA VAL A 150 -15.11 26.31 -14.45
C VAL A 150 -13.92 27.01 -13.81
N SER A 151 -14.21 27.92 -12.88
CA SER A 151 -13.20 28.74 -12.20
C SER A 151 -12.96 28.29 -10.75
N VAL A 152 -13.96 27.67 -10.12
CA VAL A 152 -13.91 27.22 -8.72
C VAL A 152 -14.38 25.78 -8.63
N VAL A 153 -13.59 24.97 -7.92
CA VAL A 153 -13.95 23.60 -7.54
C VAL A 153 -13.95 23.50 -6.02
N ILE A 154 -15.10 23.15 -5.43
CA ILE A 154 -15.28 22.94 -3.99
C ILE A 154 -15.65 21.47 -3.78
N ILE A 155 -14.74 20.72 -3.15
CA ILE A 155 -14.84 19.29 -2.89
C ILE A 155 -14.55 18.97 -1.42
N SER A 156 -14.71 19.95 -0.54
CA SER A 156 -14.42 19.84 0.89
C SER A 156 -15.35 18.85 1.61
N TYR A 157 -14.92 18.27 2.73
CA TYR A 157 -15.70 17.28 3.50
C TYR A 157 -16.15 16.09 2.63
N ASN A 158 -15.16 15.39 2.07
CA ASN A 158 -15.35 14.17 1.28
C ASN A 158 -14.33 13.11 1.71
N LYS A 159 -14.20 12.02 0.93
CA LYS A 159 -13.26 10.93 1.18
C LYS A 159 -12.26 10.77 0.02
N ILE A 160 -11.97 11.88 -0.66
CA ILE A 160 -11.09 11.89 -1.83
C ILE A 160 -9.65 11.62 -1.37
N THR A 161 -9.00 10.62 -1.97
CA THR A 161 -7.63 10.21 -1.63
C THR A 161 -6.57 10.80 -2.57
N THR A 162 -6.99 11.25 -3.75
CA THR A 162 -6.11 11.82 -4.78
C THR A 162 -6.87 12.85 -5.60
N LEU A 163 -6.15 13.84 -6.12
CA LEU A 163 -6.68 14.80 -7.09
C LEU A 163 -6.50 14.34 -8.54
N GLU A 164 -5.97 13.12 -8.76
CA GLU A 164 -6.04 12.44 -10.06
C GLU A 164 -7.50 12.31 -10.52
N GLY A 165 -7.75 12.52 -11.81
CA GLY A 165 -9.11 12.57 -12.38
C GLY A 165 -9.67 13.99 -12.56
N LEU A 166 -8.99 15.01 -12.03
CA LEU A 166 -9.24 16.41 -12.36
C LEU A 166 -8.34 16.86 -13.52
N GLU A 167 -8.90 16.86 -14.74
CA GLU A 167 -8.12 17.07 -15.97
C GLU A 167 -8.71 18.16 -16.88
N ASN A 168 -7.84 18.84 -17.63
CA ASN A 168 -8.23 19.85 -18.62
C ASN A 168 -9.11 20.99 -18.05
N LEU A 169 -8.82 21.41 -16.81
CA LEU A 169 -9.55 22.45 -16.07
C LEU A 169 -8.83 23.80 -16.12
N SER A 170 -8.56 24.26 -17.35
CA SER A 170 -7.66 25.40 -17.63
C SER A 170 -8.08 26.77 -17.07
N ALA A 171 -9.34 26.94 -16.65
CA ALA A 171 -9.85 28.17 -16.06
C ALA A 171 -9.87 28.17 -14.53
N VAL A 172 -9.62 27.03 -13.88
CA VAL A 172 -9.71 26.93 -12.42
C VAL A 172 -8.66 27.82 -11.76
N SER A 173 -9.14 28.76 -10.96
CA SER A 173 -8.35 29.66 -10.13
C SER A 173 -8.39 29.29 -8.64
N LYS A 174 -9.40 28.52 -8.21
CA LYS A 174 -9.53 28.08 -6.81
C LYS A 174 -9.95 26.62 -6.71
N ILE A 175 -9.23 25.87 -5.88
CA ILE A 175 -9.60 24.53 -5.44
C ILE A 175 -9.69 24.53 -3.91
N ASP A 176 -10.82 24.06 -3.39
CA ASP A 176 -11.02 23.79 -1.97
C ASP A 176 -11.26 22.29 -1.76
N ALA A 177 -10.26 21.61 -1.22
CA ALA A 177 -10.27 20.18 -0.88
C ALA A 177 -10.04 19.97 0.63
N TYR A 178 -10.45 20.95 1.44
CA TYR A 178 -10.44 20.89 2.90
C TYR A 178 -11.14 19.60 3.41
N GLU A 179 -10.56 18.93 4.41
CA GLU A 179 -11.14 17.76 5.08
C GLU A 179 -11.48 16.61 4.11
N ASN A 180 -10.42 16.00 3.59
CA ASN A 180 -10.42 14.84 2.70
C ASN A 180 -9.33 13.84 3.15
N LEU A 181 -9.05 12.84 2.33
CA LEU A 181 -8.04 11.81 2.58
C LEU A 181 -6.83 11.93 1.64
N VAL A 182 -6.58 13.13 1.09
CA VAL A 182 -5.54 13.35 0.08
C VAL A 182 -4.15 13.11 0.68
N THR A 183 -3.37 12.23 0.05
CA THR A 183 -1.99 11.94 0.50
C THR A 183 -0.93 12.70 -0.29
N GLU A 184 -1.23 13.08 -1.53
CA GLU A 184 -0.30 13.67 -2.47
C GLU A 184 -0.98 14.73 -3.33
N ILE A 185 -0.23 15.78 -3.68
CA ILE A 185 -0.69 16.89 -4.54
C ILE A 185 0.30 17.14 -5.68
N GLU A 186 0.76 16.05 -6.30
CA GLU A 186 1.59 16.09 -7.50
C GLU A 186 0.75 16.21 -8.78
N ASN A 187 1.39 16.50 -9.91
CA ASN A 187 0.76 16.52 -11.24
C ASN A 187 -0.43 17.49 -11.39
N LEU A 188 -0.42 18.64 -10.72
CA LEU A 188 -1.44 19.70 -10.81
C LEU A 188 -1.32 20.59 -12.07
N HIS A 189 -0.60 20.13 -13.09
CA HIS A 189 -0.47 20.74 -14.42
C HIS A 189 -1.81 21.03 -15.13
N ALA A 190 -2.90 20.37 -14.72
CA ALA A 190 -4.25 20.63 -15.21
C ALA A 190 -4.78 22.05 -14.87
N PHE A 191 -4.14 22.76 -13.94
CA PHE A 191 -4.63 24.05 -13.39
C PHE A 191 -3.62 25.21 -13.57
N PRO A 192 -3.29 25.61 -14.80
CA PRO A 192 -2.28 26.65 -15.05
C PRO A 192 -2.65 28.05 -14.51
N LYS A 193 -3.92 28.27 -14.13
CA LYS A 193 -4.43 29.52 -13.56
C LYS A 193 -4.73 29.45 -12.06
N LEU A 194 -4.37 28.35 -11.38
CA LEU A 194 -4.65 28.14 -9.97
C LEU A 194 -3.97 29.22 -9.13
N GLN A 195 -4.75 30.00 -8.39
CA GLN A 195 -4.29 31.07 -7.49
C GLN A 195 -4.42 30.67 -6.02
N THR A 196 -5.42 29.83 -5.70
CA THR A 196 -5.70 29.40 -4.32
C THR A 196 -5.94 27.89 -4.27
N LEU A 197 -5.17 27.21 -3.43
CA LEU A 197 -5.33 25.80 -3.12
C LEU A 197 -5.46 25.63 -1.60
N THR A 198 -6.58 25.04 -1.16
CA THR A 198 -6.80 24.65 0.24
C THR A 198 -6.88 23.13 0.33
N VAL A 199 -5.98 22.53 1.11
CA VAL A 199 -5.87 21.09 1.36
C VAL A 199 -5.68 20.81 2.86
N ASP A 200 -6.23 21.67 3.72
CA ASP A 200 -6.17 21.49 5.17
C ASP A 200 -6.88 20.20 5.59
N ASN A 201 -6.47 19.62 6.73
CA ASN A 201 -7.02 18.38 7.27
C ASN A 201 -7.01 17.22 6.26
N ASN A 202 -5.85 16.96 5.67
CA ASN A 202 -5.59 15.83 4.78
C ASN A 202 -4.42 14.98 5.31
N HIS A 203 -3.79 14.16 4.47
CA HIS A 203 -2.70 13.25 4.80
C HIS A 203 -1.39 13.58 4.04
N ILE A 204 -1.20 14.84 3.64
CA ILE A 204 -0.09 15.27 2.78
C ILE A 204 1.20 15.39 3.59
N SER A 205 2.22 14.63 3.20
CA SER A 205 3.56 14.68 3.80
C SER A 205 4.55 15.55 3.01
N VAL A 206 4.26 15.84 1.74
CA VAL A 206 5.16 16.59 0.85
C VAL A 206 4.39 17.66 0.09
N LEU A 207 4.84 18.91 0.20
CA LEU A 207 4.52 19.96 -0.77
C LEU A 207 5.56 19.93 -1.91
N PRO A 208 5.19 19.52 -3.13
CA PRO A 208 6.16 19.28 -4.19
C PRO A 208 6.66 20.58 -4.83
N THR A 209 7.91 20.57 -5.31
CA THR A 209 8.50 21.73 -5.99
C THR A 209 7.87 22.00 -7.36
N SER A 210 7.20 21.01 -7.95
CA SER A 210 6.52 21.12 -9.24
C SER A 210 5.39 22.14 -9.24
N LEU A 211 4.76 22.45 -8.09
CA LEU A 211 3.71 23.46 -8.00
C LEU A 211 4.16 24.83 -8.51
N LYS A 212 5.46 25.16 -8.39
CA LYS A 212 6.01 26.42 -8.91
C LYS A 212 5.98 26.49 -10.43
N THR A 213 6.18 25.35 -11.09
CA THR A 213 6.25 25.25 -12.56
C THR A 213 4.90 24.92 -13.18
N GLU A 214 4.10 24.11 -12.52
CA GLU A 214 2.77 23.66 -12.99
C GLU A 214 1.68 24.70 -12.70
N ASN A 215 1.81 25.44 -11.60
CA ASN A 215 0.84 26.46 -11.16
C ASN A 215 1.56 27.81 -10.92
N PRO A 216 2.10 28.44 -11.98
CA PRO A 216 3.01 29.60 -11.84
C PRO A 216 2.35 30.88 -11.29
N VAL A 217 1.02 30.90 -11.16
CA VAL A 217 0.25 32.01 -10.59
C VAL A 217 -0.34 31.68 -9.21
N LEU A 218 0.07 30.57 -8.58
CA LEU A 218 -0.35 30.19 -7.24
C LEU A 218 0.17 31.22 -6.24
N THR A 219 -0.73 31.87 -5.51
CA THR A 219 -0.38 32.87 -4.50
C THR A 219 -0.75 32.42 -3.08
N THR A 220 -1.64 31.44 -2.96
CA THR A 220 -2.13 30.95 -1.67
C THR A 220 -2.21 29.43 -1.64
N LEU A 221 -1.52 28.82 -0.69
CA LEU A 221 -1.55 27.38 -0.42
C LEU A 221 -1.73 27.14 1.08
N SER A 222 -2.91 26.69 1.49
CA SER A 222 -3.15 26.24 2.87
C SER A 222 -3.10 24.73 2.93
N ALA A 223 -2.17 24.19 3.73
CA ALA A 223 -1.97 22.77 3.96
C ALA A 223 -1.78 22.49 5.46
N MET A 224 -2.70 23.01 6.26
CA MET A 224 -2.67 22.92 7.72
C MET A 224 -3.22 21.59 8.21
N ASN A 225 -2.83 21.20 9.43
CA ASN A 225 -3.39 20.07 10.18
C ASN A 225 -3.38 18.73 9.42
N GLN A 226 -2.30 18.45 8.70
CA GLN A 226 -2.11 17.15 8.07
C GLN A 226 -1.96 16.06 9.12
N THR A 227 -2.54 14.88 8.88
CA THR A 227 -2.39 13.70 9.74
C THR A 227 -1.71 12.60 8.96
N ILE A 228 -0.49 12.20 9.33
CA ILE A 228 0.29 11.20 8.59
C ILE A 228 0.53 10.01 9.50
N THR A 229 0.16 8.81 9.07
CA THR A 229 0.41 7.57 9.80
C THR A 229 1.37 6.68 9.01
N LEU A 230 2.54 6.42 9.59
CA LEU A 230 3.55 5.56 8.98
C LEU A 230 3.22 4.08 9.21
N LYS A 231 3.87 3.19 8.45
CA LYS A 231 3.77 1.74 8.68
C LYS A 231 4.33 1.38 10.05
N GLN A 232 3.68 0.47 10.75
CA GLN A 232 4.10 0.02 12.08
C GLN A 232 5.53 -0.55 12.05
N LYS A 233 6.34 -0.23 13.07
CA LYS A 233 7.69 -0.78 13.26
C LYS A 233 7.79 -1.62 14.52
N VAL A 234 8.34 -2.82 14.38
CA VAL A 234 8.79 -3.60 15.55
C VAL A 234 10.12 -3.03 16.03
N ILE A 235 10.25 -2.79 17.34
CA ILE A 235 11.45 -2.21 17.95
C ILE A 235 11.99 -3.10 19.07
N VAL A 236 13.31 -3.20 19.14
CA VAL A 236 14.04 -3.92 20.22
C VAL A 236 15.15 -3.07 20.84
N SER A 237 15.28 -1.83 20.37
CA SER A 237 16.29 -0.85 20.74
C SER A 237 15.77 0.57 20.45
N ASP A 238 16.62 1.59 20.63
CA ASP A 238 16.31 2.99 20.32
C ASP A 238 15.72 3.11 18.91
N LEU A 239 14.64 3.89 18.78
CA LEU A 239 14.03 4.18 17.50
C LEU A 239 14.66 5.43 16.89
N VAL A 240 15.15 5.31 15.67
CA VAL A 240 15.57 6.44 14.83
C VAL A 240 14.69 6.45 13.58
N LEU A 241 14.13 7.62 13.27
CA LEU A 241 13.27 7.84 12.12
C LEU A 241 13.78 9.03 11.31
N ASP A 242 13.96 8.86 10.01
CA ASP A 242 14.22 9.97 9.11
C ASP A 242 12.96 10.84 8.96
N ASN A 243 13.11 12.17 9.06
CA ASN A 243 12.02 13.08 8.77
C ASN A 243 11.85 13.22 7.25
N GLU A 244 10.83 12.57 6.71
CA GLU A 244 10.53 12.60 5.28
C GLU A 244 9.57 13.73 4.88
N VAL A 245 9.04 14.49 5.84
CA VAL A 245 8.11 15.58 5.58
C VAL A 245 8.85 16.74 4.91
N LYS A 246 8.41 17.10 3.70
CA LYS A 246 9.07 18.12 2.86
C LYS A 246 8.16 19.27 2.50
N ASN A 247 8.69 20.48 2.61
CA ASN A 247 8.07 21.72 2.20
C ASN A 247 8.87 22.31 1.05
N PHE A 248 8.41 22.11 -0.19
CA PHE A 248 9.12 22.57 -1.39
C PHE A 248 10.59 22.11 -1.46
N GLY A 249 10.81 20.83 -1.18
CA GLY A 249 12.13 20.18 -1.21
C GLY A 249 12.97 20.37 0.06
N GLN A 250 12.57 21.24 0.98
CA GLN A 250 13.21 21.39 2.29
C GLN A 250 12.57 20.45 3.31
N ILE A 251 13.38 19.77 4.13
CA ILE A 251 12.86 18.94 5.23
C ILE A 251 12.36 19.87 6.34
N THR A 252 11.13 19.63 6.81
CA THR A 252 10.52 20.45 7.87
C THR A 252 11.25 20.28 9.21
N THR A 253 11.07 21.24 10.13
CA THR A 253 11.57 21.06 11.50
C THR A 253 10.53 20.35 12.37
N ALA A 254 10.87 19.17 12.89
CA ALA A 254 10.03 18.47 13.86
C ALA A 254 9.95 19.24 15.20
N LYS A 255 8.75 19.29 15.77
CA LYS A 255 8.36 19.98 17.01
C LYS A 255 7.43 19.06 17.81
N SER A 256 7.23 19.39 19.09
CA SER A 256 6.27 18.68 19.96
C SER A 256 6.41 17.15 19.88
N ILE A 257 7.63 16.66 20.03
CA ILE A 257 7.96 15.25 19.87
C ILE A 257 7.54 14.50 21.14
N SER A 258 6.68 13.51 20.98
CA SER A 258 6.19 12.65 22.06
C SER A 258 7.32 11.90 22.79
N ASN A 259 7.03 11.35 23.97
CA ASN A 259 7.91 10.41 24.68
C ASN A 259 9.37 10.84 24.81
N LYS A 260 9.62 12.14 25.03
CA LYS A 260 10.94 12.76 25.14
C LYS A 260 11.84 12.57 23.91
N GLY A 261 11.25 12.34 22.74
CA GLY A 261 12.02 12.24 21.51
C GLY A 261 12.75 13.54 21.19
N THR A 262 13.86 13.41 20.47
CA THR A 262 14.72 14.53 20.08
C THR A 262 14.83 14.61 18.57
N TYR A 263 15.09 15.81 18.05
CA TYR A 263 15.30 16.05 16.63
C TYR A 263 16.68 16.64 16.36
N GLN A 264 17.47 15.96 15.55
CA GLN A 264 18.79 16.41 15.11
C GLN A 264 19.12 15.81 13.75
N ASN A 265 19.81 16.56 12.89
CA ASN A 265 20.27 16.09 11.57
C ASN A 265 19.15 15.46 10.73
N ASN A 266 17.96 16.06 10.73
CA ASN A 266 16.77 15.57 10.03
C ASN A 266 16.26 14.19 10.50
N GLN A 267 16.66 13.74 11.69
CA GLN A 267 16.20 12.49 12.29
C GLN A 267 15.51 12.75 13.62
N ILE A 268 14.46 11.98 13.89
CA ILE A 268 13.79 11.91 15.18
C ILE A 268 14.28 10.66 15.90
N LYS A 269 14.78 10.83 17.13
CA LYS A 269 15.28 9.73 17.96
C LYS A 269 14.48 9.61 19.24
N TRP A 270 14.13 8.37 19.61
CA TRP A 270 13.59 8.01 20.91
C TRP A 270 14.44 6.93 21.57
N LEU A 271 14.65 7.05 22.87
CA LEU A 271 15.28 6.00 23.67
C LEU A 271 14.28 4.86 23.88
N PHE A 272 14.74 3.61 23.74
CA PHE A 272 13.87 2.43 23.89
C PHE A 272 13.10 2.43 25.21
N GLU A 273 13.77 2.80 26.30
CA GLU A 273 13.19 2.82 27.65
C GLU A 273 11.98 3.77 27.79
N ASP A 274 11.96 4.87 27.02
CA ASP A 274 10.85 5.85 27.04
C ASP A 274 9.65 5.42 26.16
N ILE A 275 9.84 4.40 25.30
CA ILE A 275 8.84 4.00 24.29
C ILE A 275 8.43 2.52 24.33
N LYS A 276 9.11 1.67 25.10
CA LYS A 276 8.85 0.23 25.17
C LYS A 276 7.44 -0.15 25.67
N SER A 277 6.76 0.77 26.35
CA SER A 277 5.43 0.56 26.94
C SER A 277 4.30 1.29 26.19
N VAL A 278 4.59 1.90 25.04
CA VAL A 278 3.59 2.59 24.21
C VAL A 278 3.45 1.92 22.85
N ASN A 279 2.30 2.13 22.20
CA ASN A 279 1.98 1.51 20.91
C ASN A 279 2.26 2.43 19.71
N ALA A 280 2.62 3.69 19.95
CA ALA A 280 2.98 4.66 18.93
C ALA A 280 3.80 5.79 19.54
N VAL A 281 4.61 6.43 18.70
CA VAL A 281 5.21 7.74 18.96
C VAL A 281 4.83 8.69 17.84
N ASP A 282 4.87 9.98 18.12
CA ASP A 282 4.55 11.03 17.18
C ASP A 282 5.43 12.28 17.32
N TYR A 283 5.43 13.08 16.27
CA TYR A 283 5.95 14.44 16.23
C TYR A 283 5.04 15.33 15.39
N GLN A 284 5.16 16.64 15.56
CA GLN A 284 4.43 17.65 14.80
C GLN A 284 5.38 18.50 13.97
N PHE A 285 4.86 19.18 12.97
CA PHE A 285 5.56 20.23 12.23
C PHE A 285 4.60 21.39 11.98
N SER A 286 5.15 22.59 11.90
CA SER A 286 4.38 23.79 11.57
C SER A 286 5.32 24.91 11.16
N GLU A 287 5.22 25.31 9.90
CA GLU A 287 6.03 26.34 9.27
C GLU A 287 5.27 26.98 8.10
N PRO A 288 5.62 28.23 7.72
CA PRO A 288 5.11 28.81 6.48
C PRO A 288 5.52 27.98 5.26
N VAL A 289 4.74 28.06 4.19
CA VAL A 289 5.11 27.49 2.89
C VAL A 289 6.46 28.06 2.45
N GLN A 290 7.41 27.18 2.09
CA GLN A 290 8.80 27.54 1.74
C GLN A 290 8.93 27.95 0.26
N GLU A 291 8.06 28.85 -0.18
CA GLU A 291 8.13 29.50 -1.48
C GLU A 291 7.69 30.96 -1.32
N ALA A 292 8.59 31.89 -1.64
CA ALA A 292 8.42 33.32 -1.35
C ALA A 292 7.18 33.94 -2.01
N THR A 293 6.76 33.40 -3.15
CA THR A 293 5.59 33.86 -3.91
C THR A 293 4.26 33.28 -3.40
N ILE A 294 4.30 32.25 -2.54
CA ILE A 294 3.11 31.53 -2.06
C ILE A 294 2.91 31.79 -0.57
N GLN A 295 1.77 32.35 -0.21
CA GLN A 295 1.37 32.54 1.18
C GLN A 295 0.63 31.32 1.72
N GLY A 296 0.93 30.94 2.96
CA GLY A 296 0.18 29.94 3.69
C GLY A 296 1.04 29.16 4.68
N THR A 297 0.45 28.14 5.28
CA THR A 297 1.08 27.33 6.33
C THR A 297 1.02 25.86 5.96
N PHE A 298 2.12 25.16 6.20
CA PHE A 298 2.20 23.70 6.15
C PHE A 298 2.40 23.18 7.57
N SER A 299 1.43 22.42 8.06
CA SER A 299 1.48 21.88 9.43
C SER A 299 0.82 20.53 9.53
N GLY A 300 1.20 19.76 10.54
CA GLY A 300 0.61 18.46 10.77
C GLY A 300 1.25 17.66 11.88
N LYS A 301 0.74 16.44 12.04
CA LYS A 301 1.19 15.43 12.99
C LYS A 301 1.56 14.16 12.23
N VAL A 302 2.76 13.64 12.49
CA VAL A 302 3.24 12.35 11.99
C VAL A 302 3.23 11.35 13.14
N THR A 303 2.58 10.21 12.93
CA THR A 303 2.51 9.12 13.90
C THR A 303 3.20 7.88 13.35
N GLN A 304 4.12 7.32 14.13
CA GLN A 304 4.83 6.07 13.91
C GLN A 304 4.30 5.03 14.91
N PRO A 305 3.38 4.14 14.49
CA PRO A 305 2.98 3.00 15.31
C PRO A 305 4.19 2.10 15.58
N ILE A 306 4.30 1.58 16.79
CA ILE A 306 5.39 0.71 17.20
C ILE A 306 4.88 -0.52 17.96
N LYS A 307 5.68 -1.58 17.94
CA LYS A 307 5.51 -2.76 18.80
C LYS A 307 6.86 -3.10 19.40
N ALA A 308 6.99 -2.97 20.71
CA ALA A 308 8.20 -3.42 21.40
C ALA A 308 8.25 -4.95 21.42
N SER A 309 9.43 -5.50 21.12
CA SER A 309 9.70 -6.94 21.14
C SER A 309 11.05 -7.20 21.82
N LYS A 310 11.40 -8.47 21.96
CA LYS A 310 12.67 -8.92 22.55
C LYS A 310 13.52 -9.60 21.49
N VAL A 311 14.83 -9.52 21.65
CA VAL A 311 15.76 -10.30 20.82
C VAL A 311 15.84 -11.70 21.41
N PRO A 312 15.49 -12.76 20.65
CA PRO A 312 15.64 -14.12 21.14
C PRO A 312 17.12 -14.48 21.31
N VAL A 313 17.42 -15.31 22.31
CA VAL A 313 18.78 -15.78 22.61
C VAL A 313 18.82 -17.29 22.41
N ILE A 314 19.73 -17.74 21.55
CA ILE A 314 20.00 -19.17 21.32
C ILE A 314 21.05 -19.63 22.33
N SER A 315 20.82 -20.78 22.95
CA SER A 315 21.78 -21.49 23.80
C SER A 315 21.90 -22.92 23.31
N ALA A 316 23.13 -23.38 23.08
CA ALA A 316 23.45 -24.75 22.67
C ALA A 316 24.88 -25.09 23.09
N ASP A 317 25.18 -26.37 23.16
CA ASP A 317 26.54 -26.89 23.29
C ASP A 317 27.37 -26.51 22.06
N ALA A 318 28.65 -26.18 22.27
CA ALA A 318 29.51 -25.65 21.21
C ALA A 318 29.98 -26.69 20.19
N GLU A 319 30.02 -27.97 20.59
CA GLU A 319 30.51 -29.06 19.77
C GLU A 319 29.68 -30.33 19.97
N MET A 320 29.61 -31.16 18.92
CA MET A 320 28.96 -32.46 18.92
C MET A 320 29.79 -33.48 18.15
N ASN A 321 29.81 -34.74 18.59
CA ASN A 321 30.54 -35.81 17.93
C ASN A 321 29.58 -36.92 17.48
N TYR A 322 29.66 -37.30 16.21
CA TYR A 322 28.91 -38.43 15.68
C TYR A 322 29.81 -39.50 15.02
N PRO A 323 29.47 -40.79 15.17
CA PRO A 323 29.95 -41.87 14.34
C PRO A 323 29.80 -41.62 12.83
N LYS A 324 30.74 -42.15 12.05
CA LYS A 324 30.67 -42.15 10.59
C LYS A 324 29.52 -43.03 10.10
N ASN A 325 28.84 -42.60 9.04
CA ASN A 325 27.71 -43.25 8.39
C ASN A 325 26.45 -43.39 9.26
N GLU A 326 26.36 -42.62 10.36
CA GLU A 326 25.11 -42.50 11.11
C GLU A 326 24.09 -41.63 10.35
N THR A 327 22.84 -41.64 10.80
CA THR A 327 21.78 -40.77 10.30
C THR A 327 21.14 -40.06 11.48
N VAL A 328 21.39 -38.75 11.59
CA VAL A 328 20.83 -37.89 12.63
C VAL A 328 19.93 -36.87 11.94
N SER A 329 18.70 -36.72 12.42
CA SER A 329 17.78 -35.66 11.96
C SER A 329 18.09 -34.34 12.66
N GLU A 330 17.72 -33.20 12.07
CA GLU A 330 17.87 -31.88 12.71
C GLU A 330 17.26 -31.82 14.13
N ALA A 331 16.07 -32.39 14.34
CA ALA A 331 15.42 -32.41 15.65
C ALA A 331 16.21 -33.22 16.71
N ALA A 332 16.89 -34.28 16.28
CA ALA A 332 17.75 -35.07 17.16
C ALA A 332 19.05 -34.30 17.47
N PHE A 333 19.64 -33.68 16.45
CA PHE A 333 20.79 -32.80 16.60
C PHE A 333 20.54 -31.70 17.64
N PHE A 334 19.41 -30.99 17.56
CA PHE A 334 19.02 -29.97 18.55
C PHE A 334 18.94 -30.53 19.97
N LYS A 335 18.40 -31.74 20.13
CA LYS A 335 18.34 -32.39 21.44
C LYS A 335 19.73 -32.74 21.96
N ASP A 336 20.61 -33.25 21.09
CA ASP A 336 21.94 -33.69 21.47
C ASP A 336 22.80 -32.51 21.97
N ILE A 337 22.69 -31.34 21.32
CA ILE A 337 23.41 -30.11 21.69
C ILE A 337 22.69 -29.28 22.76
N SER A 338 21.66 -29.82 23.39
CA SER A 338 20.84 -29.10 24.38
C SER A 338 20.32 -27.75 23.86
N ALA A 339 19.99 -27.65 22.56
CA ALA A 339 19.60 -26.40 21.95
C ALA A 339 18.28 -25.88 22.53
N SER A 340 18.28 -24.60 22.87
CA SER A 340 17.11 -23.89 23.37
C SER A 340 17.14 -22.45 22.87
N VAL A 341 15.97 -21.83 22.84
CA VAL A 341 15.83 -20.41 22.49
C VAL A 341 14.80 -19.75 23.41
N THR A 342 15.04 -18.50 23.77
CA THR A 342 14.10 -17.70 24.57
C THR A 342 12.92 -17.18 23.72
N ASP A 343 11.89 -16.64 24.38
CA ASP A 343 10.80 -15.89 23.73
C ASP A 343 9.95 -16.71 22.76
N ASP A 344 9.86 -18.03 23.01
CA ASP A 344 9.14 -19.02 22.19
C ASP A 344 9.47 -18.94 20.69
N ALA A 345 10.68 -18.46 20.37
CA ALA A 345 11.14 -18.30 18.99
C ALA A 345 11.31 -19.66 18.29
N THR A 346 11.16 -19.67 16.97
CA THR A 346 11.40 -20.87 16.16
C THR A 346 12.89 -21.02 15.90
N LEU A 347 13.47 -22.12 16.38
CA LEU A 347 14.87 -22.50 16.13
C LEU A 347 14.99 -23.29 14.82
N THR A 348 16.03 -22.99 14.04
CA THR A 348 16.34 -23.61 12.74
C THR A 348 17.86 -23.75 12.57
N SER A 349 18.32 -24.62 11.67
CA SER A 349 19.74 -24.74 11.33
C SER A 349 19.99 -25.11 9.87
N ASP A 350 21.26 -25.11 9.48
CA ASP A 350 21.74 -25.63 8.19
C ASP A 350 22.28 -27.07 8.30
N PHE A 351 22.06 -27.76 9.43
CA PHE A 351 22.65 -29.06 9.78
C PHE A 351 22.56 -30.10 8.66
N GLU A 352 21.35 -30.35 8.14
CA GLU A 352 21.10 -31.37 7.13
C GLU A 352 21.76 -31.06 5.77
N SER A 353 22.08 -29.79 5.54
CA SER A 353 22.73 -29.34 4.31
C SER A 353 24.26 -29.32 4.40
N VAL A 354 24.82 -29.18 5.60
CA VAL A 354 26.26 -28.98 5.81
C VAL A 354 26.97 -30.25 6.28
N VAL A 355 26.33 -31.08 7.10
CA VAL A 355 26.98 -32.25 7.70
C VAL A 355 26.91 -33.47 6.78
N ASP A 356 28.07 -33.92 6.30
CA ASP A 356 28.20 -35.18 5.55
C ASP A 356 28.72 -36.31 6.45
N PHE A 357 27.80 -37.17 6.88
CA PHE A 357 28.12 -38.33 7.73
C PHE A 357 29.01 -39.38 7.04
N ALA A 358 29.12 -39.38 5.71
CA ALA A 358 30.00 -40.29 4.98
C ALA A 358 31.47 -39.83 4.97
N LYS A 359 31.72 -38.55 5.28
CA LYS A 359 33.06 -37.97 5.26
C LYS A 359 33.49 -37.53 6.66
N ALA A 360 34.55 -38.15 7.16
CA ALA A 360 35.14 -37.76 8.43
C ALA A 360 35.70 -36.33 8.33
N GLY A 361 35.47 -35.53 9.37
CA GLY A 361 35.84 -34.11 9.37
C GLY A 361 35.10 -33.33 10.44
N THR A 362 35.37 -32.02 10.47
CA THR A 362 34.65 -31.05 11.29
C THR A 362 33.79 -30.19 10.37
N TYR A 363 32.53 -30.03 10.72
CA TYR A 363 31.53 -29.25 10.01
C TYR A 363 31.04 -28.11 10.92
N GLU A 364 30.88 -26.91 10.36
CA GLU A 364 30.35 -25.76 11.09
C GLU A 364 28.86 -25.63 10.80
N VAL A 365 28.02 -25.89 11.81
CA VAL A 365 26.57 -25.81 11.69
C VAL A 365 26.08 -24.51 12.31
N THR A 366 25.25 -23.76 11.60
CA THR A 366 24.72 -22.47 12.02
C THR A 366 23.29 -22.61 12.52
N LEU A 367 23.06 -22.28 13.79
CA LEU A 367 21.75 -22.15 14.40
C LEU A 367 21.21 -20.73 14.21
N ASN A 368 19.94 -20.63 13.84
CA ASN A 368 19.22 -19.37 13.67
C ASN A 368 17.87 -19.43 14.39
N ALA A 369 17.36 -18.30 14.86
CA ALA A 369 16.03 -18.23 15.45
C ALA A 369 15.27 -16.94 15.14
N VAL A 370 13.95 -17.03 15.05
CA VAL A 370 13.02 -15.92 14.75
C VAL A 370 11.79 -16.04 15.64
N ASN A 371 11.39 -14.95 16.32
CA ASN A 371 10.13 -14.92 17.09
C ASN A 371 8.91 -14.53 16.23
N GLU A 372 7.71 -14.53 16.82
CA GLU A 372 6.46 -14.18 16.14
C GLU A 372 6.44 -12.75 15.57
N ASP A 373 7.24 -11.84 16.13
CA ASP A 373 7.39 -10.46 15.68
C ASP A 373 8.41 -10.30 14.53
N GLY A 374 9.01 -11.40 14.07
CA GLY A 374 10.03 -11.41 13.03
C GLY A 374 11.41 -10.94 13.50
N VAL A 375 11.64 -10.82 14.81
CA VAL A 375 12.95 -10.46 15.37
C VAL A 375 13.88 -11.67 15.33
N LYS A 376 15.05 -11.47 14.73
CA LYS A 376 16.08 -12.50 14.58
C LYS A 376 17.01 -12.52 15.78
N ALA A 377 17.34 -13.72 16.24
CA ALA A 377 18.43 -13.95 17.18
C ALA A 377 19.80 -13.73 16.50
N ALA A 378 20.83 -13.51 17.31
CA ALA A 378 22.20 -13.72 16.86
C ALA A 378 22.42 -15.20 16.59
N SER A 379 22.99 -15.54 15.43
CA SER A 379 23.27 -16.92 15.05
C SER A 379 24.36 -17.53 15.94
N VAL A 380 24.23 -18.82 16.24
CA VAL A 380 25.20 -19.58 17.03
C VAL A 380 25.79 -20.69 16.17
N THR A 381 27.11 -20.84 16.17
CA THR A 381 27.79 -21.91 15.42
C THR A 381 28.11 -23.07 16.35
N VAL A 382 27.87 -24.29 15.88
CA VAL A 382 28.17 -25.54 16.56
C VAL A 382 29.08 -26.39 15.68
N LEU A 383 30.18 -26.90 16.24
CA LEU A 383 31.11 -27.76 15.51
C LEU A 383 30.66 -29.22 15.59
N VAL A 384 30.36 -29.82 14.44
CA VAL A 384 29.98 -31.24 14.34
C VAL A 384 31.18 -32.04 13.83
N HIS A 385 31.66 -32.97 14.63
CA HIS A 385 32.77 -33.85 14.29
C HIS A 385 32.28 -35.22 13.88
N ILE A 386 32.60 -35.63 12.65
CA ILE A 386 32.36 -36.99 12.17
C ILE A 386 33.64 -37.81 12.36
N ALA A 387 33.53 -38.86 13.18
CA ALA A 387 34.66 -39.70 13.55
C ALA A 387 35.35 -40.35 12.33
N LYS A 388 36.67 -40.55 12.42
CA LYS A 388 37.40 -41.37 11.44
C LYS A 388 37.04 -42.84 11.63
N SER A 389 37.00 -43.61 10.55
CA SER A 389 36.92 -45.07 10.64
C SER A 389 38.09 -45.59 11.48
N PRO A 390 37.87 -46.56 12.39
CA PRO A 390 38.96 -47.19 13.10
C PRO A 390 39.95 -47.80 12.11
N ALA A 391 41.24 -47.78 12.45
CA ALA A 391 42.27 -48.35 11.59
C ALA A 391 42.01 -49.85 11.35
N PRO A 392 42.22 -50.35 10.12
CA PRO A 392 42.09 -51.78 9.84
C PRO A 392 43.03 -52.58 10.73
N VAL A 393 42.51 -53.63 11.36
CA VAL A 393 43.29 -54.58 12.14
C VAL A 393 43.61 -55.77 11.27
N ILE A 394 44.90 -56.01 11.01
CA ILE A 394 45.38 -57.19 10.28
C ILE A 394 45.53 -58.36 11.25
N THR A 395 44.94 -59.50 10.91
CA THR A 395 45.16 -60.78 11.58
C THR A 395 45.73 -61.77 10.56
N ALA A 396 46.82 -62.44 10.92
CA ALA A 396 47.48 -63.46 10.12
C ALA A 396 48.24 -64.43 11.05
N ASP A 397 48.51 -65.64 10.56
CA ASP A 397 49.44 -66.56 11.18
C ASP A 397 50.85 -65.99 11.17
N LYS A 398 51.58 -66.17 12.27
CA LYS A 398 52.89 -65.54 12.48
C LYS A 398 54.04 -66.28 11.81
N GLU A 399 53.82 -67.53 11.42
CA GLU A 399 54.84 -68.41 10.86
C GLU A 399 54.23 -69.35 9.84
N ILE A 400 54.95 -69.58 8.75
CA ILE A 400 54.63 -70.56 7.72
C ILE A 400 55.94 -71.14 7.19
N THR A 401 55.92 -72.40 6.77
CA THR A 401 57.12 -73.09 6.26
C THR A 401 56.87 -73.60 4.85
N TYR A 402 57.81 -73.35 3.96
CA TYR A 402 57.82 -73.88 2.61
C TYR A 402 58.99 -74.82 2.39
N THR A 403 58.85 -75.74 1.42
CA THR A 403 59.97 -76.54 0.96
C THR A 403 60.91 -75.69 0.10
N LYS A 404 62.21 -76.00 0.15
CA LYS A 404 63.23 -75.26 -0.59
C LYS A 404 62.93 -75.26 -2.10
N ASN A 405 62.97 -74.08 -2.73
CA ASN A 405 62.62 -73.81 -4.13
C ASN A 405 61.11 -73.90 -4.46
N ALA A 406 60.21 -73.85 -3.47
CA ALA A 406 58.79 -73.69 -3.75
C ALA A 406 58.53 -72.32 -4.40
N GLU A 407 57.85 -72.32 -5.54
CA GLU A 407 57.33 -71.10 -6.16
C GLU A 407 55.96 -70.80 -5.54
N VAL A 408 55.86 -69.72 -4.76
CA VAL A 408 54.63 -69.30 -4.08
C VAL A 408 54.33 -67.88 -4.50
N SER A 409 53.13 -67.65 -5.02
CA SER A 409 52.67 -66.29 -5.33
C SER A 409 52.27 -65.53 -4.06
N ILE A 410 52.26 -64.19 -4.14
CA ILE A 410 51.80 -63.34 -3.04
C ILE A 410 50.37 -63.69 -2.59
N THR A 411 49.49 -64.05 -3.53
CA THR A 411 48.11 -64.43 -3.25
C THR A 411 48.02 -65.75 -2.50
N GLU A 412 48.81 -66.75 -2.90
CA GLU A 412 48.89 -68.04 -2.20
C GLU A 412 49.50 -67.88 -0.80
N TYR A 413 50.52 -67.03 -0.67
CA TYR A 413 51.12 -66.70 0.62
C TYR A 413 50.11 -66.07 1.58
N LEU A 414 49.44 -64.98 1.16
CA LEU A 414 48.44 -64.27 1.98
C LEU A 414 47.28 -65.19 2.39
N ALA A 415 46.84 -66.08 1.49
CA ALA A 415 45.81 -67.06 1.80
C ALA A 415 46.30 -68.11 2.82
N ALA A 416 47.53 -68.60 2.67
CA ALA A 416 48.09 -69.65 3.52
C ALA A 416 48.38 -69.19 4.96
N ILE A 417 48.68 -67.91 5.17
CA ILE A 417 48.80 -67.32 6.52
C ILE A 417 47.46 -66.79 7.07
N HIS A 418 46.34 -67.08 6.40
CA HIS A 418 45.01 -66.58 6.77
C HIS A 418 44.98 -65.04 6.98
N ALA A 419 45.75 -64.29 6.19
CA ALA A 419 45.81 -62.84 6.30
C ALA A 419 44.46 -62.23 5.96
N LYS A 420 43.88 -61.53 6.93
CA LYS A 420 42.62 -60.80 6.78
C LYS A 420 42.63 -59.52 7.60
N THR A 421 41.96 -58.50 7.09
CA THR A 421 41.60 -57.29 7.82
C THR A 421 40.21 -57.46 8.43
N ASN A 422 39.93 -56.76 9.52
CA ASN A 422 38.60 -56.76 10.16
C ASN A 422 37.51 -56.04 9.32
N ASP A 423 37.91 -55.22 8.35
CA ASP A 423 37.02 -54.40 7.54
C ASP A 423 37.07 -54.75 6.03
N GLY A 424 37.84 -55.76 5.64
CA GLY A 424 37.99 -56.20 4.25
C GLY A 424 38.93 -55.33 3.41
N SER A 425 39.64 -54.37 4.00
CA SER A 425 40.71 -53.62 3.32
C SER A 425 41.79 -54.56 2.76
N PRO A 426 42.36 -54.26 1.57
CA PRO A 426 43.40 -55.09 0.96
C PRO A 426 44.67 -55.13 1.82
N ILE A 427 45.38 -56.26 1.77
CA ILE A 427 46.65 -56.47 2.48
C ILE A 427 47.76 -56.50 1.45
N GLU A 428 48.76 -55.64 1.65
CA GLU A 428 50.02 -55.67 0.90
C GLU A 428 51.09 -56.39 1.72
N SER A 429 52.04 -57.04 1.03
CA SER A 429 53.15 -57.71 1.68
C SER A 429 54.40 -57.64 0.80
N ASP A 430 55.55 -57.57 1.46
CA ASP A 430 56.90 -57.56 0.90
C ASP A 430 57.46 -58.97 0.62
N PHE A 431 56.63 -60.01 0.71
CA PHE A 431 57.02 -61.43 0.58
C PHE A 431 57.92 -61.71 -0.63
N ALA A 432 57.62 -61.13 -1.79
CA ALA A 432 58.41 -61.34 -3.02
C ALA A 432 59.82 -60.73 -2.97
N THR A 433 60.07 -59.78 -2.07
CA THR A 433 61.38 -59.12 -1.88
C THR A 433 62.10 -59.56 -0.62
N ALA A 434 61.38 -60.10 0.36
CA ALA A 434 61.90 -60.45 1.68
C ALA A 434 62.36 -61.92 1.79
N VAL A 435 61.92 -62.80 0.89
CA VAL A 435 62.12 -64.27 0.98
C VAL A 435 62.89 -64.84 -0.20
#